data_AF-A0A9V1G7P7-F1
#
_entry.id   AF-A0A9V1G7P7-F1
#
_cell.length_a   1.000
_cell.length_b   1.000
_cell.length_c   1.000
_cell.angle_alpha   90.00
_cell.angle_beta   90.00
_cell.angle_gamma   90.00
#
_symmetry.space_group_name_H-M   'P 1'
#
loop_
_entity.id
_entity.type
_entity.pdbx_description
1 polymer ?
#
loop_
_entity_poly.entity_id
_entity_poly.type
_entity_poly.pdbx_seq_one_letter_code
_entity_poly.pdbx_strand_id
1 'polypeptide(L)'
;MPDEVETEEIIRDIFRQGKTCFVPRYRFQNNHMDMLRLTSPDEISLLPRTSWNILQPGEDEVREEALSTGGLDLIFVPGLGFDKHGNRLGRGKGYYDSYLTRCLQQRDSKPYTVALAFREQMCLRVPVDEHDVRVDEVLHEDST
;
A
#
# COMPACT_ATOMS: atom_id res chain seq x y z
N MET A 1 -2.29 5.41 9.06
CA MET A 1 -1.61 6.03 10.24
C MET A 1 -2.22 7.43 10.43
N PRO A 2 -2.03 8.17 11.55
CA PRO A 2 -2.68 9.47 11.73
C PRO A 2 -2.24 10.56 10.74
N ASP A 3 -1.09 10.37 10.09
CA ASP A 3 -0.51 11.25 9.07
C ASP A 3 -0.76 10.76 7.63
N GLU A 4 -1.73 9.86 7.45
CA GLU A 4 -2.14 9.30 6.16
C GLU A 4 -3.65 9.48 5.96
N VAL A 5 -4.10 9.51 4.71
CA VAL A 5 -5.53 9.50 4.38
C VAL A 5 -6.19 8.26 4.97
N GLU A 6 -7.33 8.44 5.64
CA GLU A 6 -8.10 7.32 6.20
C GLU A 6 -8.69 6.47 5.07
N THR A 7 -8.53 5.14 5.17
CA THR A 7 -8.91 4.18 4.13
C THR A 7 -10.01 3.22 4.57
N GLU A 8 -10.51 3.31 5.81
CA GLU A 8 -11.56 2.42 6.32
C GLU A 8 -12.80 2.36 5.42
N GLU A 9 -13.33 3.50 4.98
CA GLU A 9 -14.51 3.53 4.09
C GLU A 9 -14.21 2.93 2.71
N ILE A 10 -12.98 3.08 2.20
CA ILE A 10 -12.54 2.46 0.94
C ILE A 10 -12.54 0.93 1.10
N ILE A 11 -12.03 0.42 2.22
CA ILE A 11 -12.03 -1.02 2.52
C ILE A 11 -13.47 -1.54 2.60
N ARG A 12 -14.36 -0.83 3.31
CA ARG A 12 -15.79 -1.19 3.37
C ARG A 12 -16.41 -1.27 1.98
N ASP A 13 -16.11 -0.30 1.12
CA ASP A 13 -16.63 -0.28 -0.24
C ASP A 13 -16.06 -1.39 -1.15
N ILE A 14 -14.76 -1.71 -1.03
CA ILE A 14 -14.12 -2.86 -1.72
C ILE A 14 -14.92 -4.14 -1.46
N PHE A 15 -15.27 -4.40 -0.19
CA PHE A 15 -16.08 -5.55 0.18
C PHE A 15 -17.53 -5.46 -0.30
N ARG A 16 -18.18 -4.29 -0.21
CA ARG A 16 -19.55 -4.08 -0.75
C ARG A 16 -19.62 -4.37 -2.25
N GLN A 17 -18.57 -4.05 -3.00
CA GLN A 17 -18.46 -4.33 -4.43
C GLN A 17 -18.03 -5.77 -4.76
N GLY A 18 -17.84 -6.64 -3.77
CA GLY A 18 -17.42 -8.04 -3.97
C GLY A 18 -15.99 -8.19 -4.47
N LYS A 19 -15.13 -7.18 -4.29
CA LYS A 19 -13.72 -7.24 -4.65
C LYS A 19 -12.92 -7.96 -3.56
N THR A 20 -11.74 -8.46 -3.92
CA THR A 20 -10.82 -9.08 -2.95
C THR A 20 -9.89 -8.01 -2.36
N CYS A 21 -9.80 -7.95 -1.04
CA CYS A 21 -8.97 -6.96 -0.33
C CYS A 21 -7.73 -7.64 0.27
N PHE A 22 -6.57 -7.02 0.08
CA PHE A 22 -5.31 -7.41 0.73
C PHE A 22 -4.73 -6.23 1.50
N VAL A 23 -4.11 -6.50 2.64
CA VAL A 23 -3.46 -5.50 3.49
C VAL A 23 -1.99 -5.85 3.75
N PRO A 24 -1.11 -4.87 3.98
CA PRO A 24 0.29 -5.14 4.20
C PRO A 24 0.54 -5.85 5.54
N ARG A 25 1.38 -6.87 5.51
CA ARG A 25 2.05 -7.44 6.70
C ARG A 25 3.54 -7.18 6.58
N TYR A 26 4.08 -6.41 7.52
CA TYR A 26 5.50 -6.09 7.59
C TYR A 26 6.25 -7.15 8.40
N ARG A 27 7.38 -7.62 7.87
CA ARG A 27 8.39 -8.44 8.56
C ARG A 27 9.63 -7.59 8.79
N PHE A 28 9.74 -7.07 10.01
CA PHE A 28 10.75 -6.06 10.36
C PHE A 28 12.18 -6.60 10.37
N GLN A 29 12.37 -7.89 10.60
CA GLN A 29 13.68 -8.54 10.75
C GLN A 29 14.47 -8.54 9.43
N ASN A 30 13.78 -8.59 8.28
CA ASN A 30 14.38 -8.68 6.95
C ASN A 30 13.87 -7.61 5.99
N ASN A 31 13.20 -6.56 6.50
CA ASN A 31 12.67 -5.46 5.71
C ASN A 31 11.78 -5.94 4.53
N HIS A 32 10.94 -6.95 4.81
CA HIS A 32 10.06 -7.57 3.82
C HIS A 32 8.60 -7.22 4.10
N MET A 33 7.79 -7.09 3.05
CA MET A 33 6.35 -6.84 3.15
C MET A 33 5.61 -7.80 2.23
N ASP A 34 4.52 -8.39 2.71
CA ASP A 34 3.59 -9.18 1.89
C ASP A 34 2.20 -8.56 1.97
N MET A 35 1.38 -8.76 0.95
CA MET A 35 -0.02 -8.34 0.95
C MET A 35 -0.89 -9.57 1.23
N LEU A 36 -1.59 -9.56 2.36
CA LEU A 36 -2.37 -10.69 2.85
C LEU A 36 -3.86 -10.41 2.84
N ARG A 37 -4.63 -11.42 2.47
CA ARG A 37 -6.07 -11.30 2.28
C ARG A 37 -6.80 -11.00 3.58
N LEU A 38 -7.73 -10.05 3.50
CA LEU A 38 -8.79 -9.86 4.49
C LEU A 38 -10.02 -10.71 4.12
N THR A 39 -10.70 -11.22 5.14
CA THR A 39 -11.92 -12.03 5.03
C THR A 39 -13.19 -11.19 5.14
N SER A 40 -13.13 -10.05 5.84
CA SER A 40 -14.26 -9.13 6.02
C SER A 40 -13.76 -7.70 6.29
N PRO A 41 -14.60 -6.67 6.09
CA PRO A 41 -14.20 -5.29 6.37
C PRO A 41 -13.99 -5.02 7.86
N ASP A 42 -14.75 -5.68 8.75
CA ASP A 42 -14.65 -5.43 10.19
C ASP A 42 -13.42 -6.08 10.83
N GLU A 43 -12.83 -7.07 10.15
CA GLU A 43 -11.63 -7.77 10.60
C GLU A 43 -10.44 -6.85 10.82
N ILE A 44 -10.28 -5.79 10.01
CA ILE A 44 -9.11 -4.90 10.12
C ILE A 44 -8.97 -4.30 11.53
N SER A 45 -10.10 -3.95 12.14
CA SER A 45 -10.17 -3.36 13.48
C SER A 45 -9.77 -4.34 14.60
N LEU A 46 -9.80 -5.65 14.32
CA LEU A 46 -9.50 -6.73 15.24
C LEU A 46 -8.05 -7.22 15.14
N LEU A 47 -7.30 -6.77 14.12
CA LEU A 47 -5.92 -7.18 13.91
C LEU A 47 -5.00 -6.67 15.02
N PRO A 48 -3.92 -7.40 15.36
CA PRO A 48 -2.92 -6.90 16.27
C PRO A 48 -2.21 -5.67 15.71
N ARG A 49 -1.75 -4.80 16.61
CA ARG A 49 -0.97 -3.62 16.27
C ARG A 49 0.52 -3.92 16.34
N THR A 50 1.27 -3.45 15.35
CA THR A 50 2.74 -3.43 15.38
C THR A 50 3.26 -2.35 16.32
N SER A 51 4.58 -2.31 16.52
CA SER A 51 5.27 -1.21 17.23
C SER A 51 5.12 0.16 16.54
N TRP A 52 4.69 0.19 15.26
CA TRP A 52 4.38 1.41 14.51
C TRP A 52 2.90 1.78 14.56
N ASN A 53 2.12 1.12 15.42
CA ASN A 53 0.69 1.32 15.56
C ASN A 53 -0.13 1.02 14.28
N ILE A 54 0.41 0.16 13.40
CA ILE A 54 -0.26 -0.33 12.20
C ILE A 54 -0.97 -1.65 12.52
N LEU A 55 -2.22 -1.78 12.09
CA LEU A 55 -3.00 -3.02 12.15
C LEU A 55 -2.54 -3.96 11.04
N GLN A 56 -2.09 -5.16 11.39
CA GLN A 56 -1.70 -6.19 10.40
C GLN A 56 -1.98 -7.60 10.92
N PRO A 57 -2.12 -8.61 10.05
CA PRO A 57 -2.20 -10.00 10.47
C PRO A 57 -1.02 -10.45 11.34
N GLY A 58 -1.28 -11.33 12.31
CA GLY A 58 -0.25 -11.92 13.17
C GLY A 58 0.82 -12.71 12.40
N GLU A 59 1.99 -12.91 13.01
CA GLU A 59 3.10 -13.66 12.39
C GLU A 59 2.73 -15.13 12.16
N ASP A 60 2.00 -15.74 13.10
CA ASP A 60 1.59 -17.16 13.05
C ASP A 60 0.34 -17.42 12.20
N GLU A 61 -0.28 -16.37 11.65
CA GLU A 61 -1.48 -16.51 10.83
C GLU A 61 -1.12 -16.87 9.39
N VAL A 62 -1.57 -18.07 8.97
CA VAL A 62 -1.51 -18.49 7.58
C VAL A 62 -2.66 -17.85 6.82
N ARG A 63 -2.32 -16.95 5.89
CA ARG A 63 -3.28 -16.24 5.03
C ARG A 63 -2.83 -16.33 3.58
N GLU A 64 -3.80 -16.14 2.70
CA GLU A 64 -3.57 -16.02 1.27
C GLU A 64 -2.71 -14.78 0.97
N GLU A 65 -1.55 -14.98 0.34
CA GLU A 65 -0.68 -13.90 -0.13
C GLU A 65 -1.04 -13.55 -1.58
N ALA A 66 -1.26 -12.27 -1.87
CA ALA A 66 -1.68 -11.80 -3.19
C ALA A 66 -0.80 -12.34 -4.32
N LEU A 67 0.52 -12.26 -4.17
CA LEU A 67 1.47 -12.70 -5.21
C LEU A 67 1.42 -14.22 -5.46
N SER A 68 0.98 -15.02 -4.47
CA SER A 68 0.80 -16.46 -4.63
C SER A 68 -0.52 -16.86 -5.31
N THR A 69 -1.51 -15.98 -5.34
CA THR A 69 -2.86 -16.26 -5.85
C THR A 69 -3.26 -15.42 -7.05
N GLY A 70 -2.26 -14.98 -7.81
CA GLY A 70 -2.49 -14.20 -9.01
C GLY A 70 -2.55 -12.70 -8.74
N GLY A 71 -1.66 -12.20 -7.90
CA GLY A 71 -1.26 -10.80 -7.80
C GLY A 71 -2.36 -9.82 -7.43
N LEU A 72 -2.13 -8.55 -7.79
CA LEU A 72 -3.02 -7.42 -7.53
C LEU A 72 -3.32 -6.70 -8.84
N ASP A 73 -4.54 -6.18 -8.97
CA ASP A 73 -4.94 -5.32 -10.09
C ASP A 73 -4.66 -3.85 -9.78
N LEU A 74 -4.86 -3.46 -8.51
CA LEU A 74 -4.72 -2.10 -8.00
C LEU A 74 -3.98 -2.13 -6.65
N ILE A 75 -3.10 -1.16 -6.41
CA ILE A 75 -2.43 -0.95 -5.12
C ILE A 75 -2.59 0.51 -4.69
N PHE A 76 -3.16 0.72 -3.51
CA PHE A 76 -3.07 2.01 -2.82
C PHE A 76 -1.71 2.12 -2.13
N VAL A 77 -0.90 3.09 -2.54
CA VAL A 77 0.49 3.24 -2.07
C VAL A 77 0.59 4.45 -1.13
N PRO A 78 0.91 4.26 0.16
CA PRO A 78 1.08 5.35 1.11
C PRO A 78 2.45 6.02 0.97
N GLY A 79 2.56 7.25 1.47
CA GLY A 79 3.77 8.05 1.43
C GLY A 79 3.65 9.31 2.29
N LEU A 80 4.79 9.89 2.62
CA LEU A 80 4.90 11.17 3.33
C LEU A 80 4.80 12.36 2.38
N GLY A 81 5.13 12.16 1.11
CA GLY A 81 5.04 13.19 0.09
C GLY A 81 5.07 12.61 -1.32
N PHE A 82 4.47 13.34 -2.25
CA PHE A 82 4.34 12.95 -3.65
C PHE A 82 4.57 14.17 -4.54
N ASP A 83 5.01 13.98 -5.78
CA ASP A 83 4.98 15.05 -6.79
C ASP A 83 4.11 14.70 -7.99
N LYS A 84 3.89 15.70 -8.86
CA LYS A 84 3.08 15.56 -10.08
C LYS A 84 3.63 14.56 -11.11
N HIS A 85 4.82 14.04 -10.90
CA HIS A 85 5.45 13.04 -11.77
C HIS A 85 5.28 11.62 -11.20
N GLY A 86 4.53 11.46 -10.11
CA GLY A 86 4.32 10.19 -9.44
C GLY A 86 5.52 9.75 -8.59
N ASN A 87 6.52 10.60 -8.38
CA ASN A 87 7.58 10.29 -7.43
C ASN A 87 7.03 10.33 -6.01
N ARG A 88 7.55 9.47 -5.15
CA ARG A 88 7.01 9.23 -3.80
C ARG A 88 8.12 9.22 -2.76
N LEU A 89 7.90 9.96 -1.68
CA LEU A 89 8.74 9.93 -0.49
C LEU A 89 8.11 8.97 0.53
N GLY A 90 8.70 7.78 0.70
CA GLY A 90 8.30 6.84 1.74
C GLY A 90 8.87 7.18 3.13
N ARG A 91 8.66 6.29 4.11
CA ARG A 91 9.23 6.41 5.46
C ARG A 91 10.69 5.93 5.58
N GLY A 92 11.40 5.79 4.45
CA GLY A 92 12.83 5.47 4.39
C GLY A 92 13.22 3.98 4.45
N LYS A 93 12.26 3.05 4.59
CA LYS A 93 12.54 1.60 4.62
C LYS A 93 12.39 0.89 3.28
N GLY A 94 11.83 1.53 2.25
CA GLY A 94 11.75 0.94 0.90
C GLY A 94 10.86 -0.30 0.78
N TYR A 95 9.95 -0.56 1.73
CA TYR A 95 9.05 -1.72 1.67
C TYR A 95 8.20 -1.74 0.39
N TYR A 96 7.60 -0.60 0.05
CA TYR A 96 6.76 -0.49 -1.15
C TYR A 96 7.58 -0.58 -2.43
N ASP A 97 8.77 0.04 -2.50
CA ASP A 97 9.65 -0.05 -3.67
C ASP A 97 10.08 -1.50 -3.94
N SER A 98 10.44 -2.22 -2.87
CA SER A 98 10.77 -3.65 -2.94
C SER A 98 9.57 -4.51 -3.34
N TYR A 99 8.38 -4.23 -2.81
CA TYR A 99 7.17 -4.98 -3.12
C TYR A 99 6.67 -4.74 -4.55
N LEU A 100 6.70 -3.49 -5.02
CA LEU A 100 6.33 -3.14 -6.40
C LEU A 100 7.30 -3.77 -7.40
N THR A 101 8.60 -3.79 -7.09
CA THR A 101 9.59 -4.51 -7.90
C THR A 101 9.28 -6.01 -7.99
N ARG A 102 8.89 -6.66 -6.87
CA ARG A 102 8.44 -8.07 -6.88
C ARG A 102 7.21 -8.28 -7.76
N CYS A 103 6.24 -7.35 -7.72
CA CYS A 103 5.05 -7.42 -8.58
C CYS A 103 5.41 -7.42 -10.07
N LEU A 104 6.37 -6.57 -10.47
CA LEU A 104 6.86 -6.46 -11.84
C LEU A 104 7.61 -7.71 -12.31
N GLN A 105 8.29 -8.41 -11.40
CA GLN A 105 9.07 -9.61 -11.72
C GLN A 105 8.22 -10.87 -11.88
N GLN A 106 7.07 -10.94 -11.20
CA GLN A 106 6.26 -12.15 -11.12
C GLN A 106 5.08 -12.20 -12.12
N ARG A 107 4.79 -11.10 -12.84
CA ARG A 107 3.61 -11.00 -13.70
C ARG A 107 3.91 -10.34 -15.04
N ASP A 108 3.13 -10.72 -16.05
CA ASP A 108 3.13 -10.08 -17.37
C ASP A 108 2.55 -8.65 -17.34
N SER A 109 1.71 -8.34 -16.33
CA SER A 109 1.07 -7.03 -16.18
C SER A 109 1.33 -6.42 -14.79
N LYS A 110 1.81 -5.17 -14.79
CA LYS A 110 2.00 -4.35 -13.59
C LYS A 110 0.63 -4.00 -12.95
N PRO A 111 0.46 -4.08 -11.62
CA PRO A 111 -0.71 -3.50 -10.93
C PRO A 111 -0.77 -1.99 -11.13
N TYR A 112 -1.96 -1.43 -11.30
CA TYR A 112 -2.13 0.02 -11.30
C TYR A 112 -1.88 0.57 -9.89
N THR A 113 -1.08 1.62 -9.77
CA THR A 113 -0.68 2.17 -8.47
C THR A 113 -1.23 3.57 -8.26
N VAL A 114 -2.00 3.74 -7.18
CA VAL A 114 -2.65 5.00 -6.81
C VAL A 114 -2.17 5.43 -5.45
N ALA A 115 -1.66 6.66 -5.34
CA ALA A 115 -1.40 7.29 -4.06
C ALA A 115 -2.60 8.14 -3.63
N LEU A 116 -2.99 8.01 -2.37
CA LEU A 116 -3.95 8.92 -1.73
C LEU A 116 -3.15 9.89 -0.88
N ALA A 117 -3.25 11.18 -1.18
CA ALA A 117 -2.45 12.22 -0.56
C ALA A 117 -3.33 13.37 -0.06
N PHE A 118 -2.99 13.90 1.11
CA PHE A 118 -3.42 15.24 1.48
C PHE A 118 -2.75 16.27 0.58
N ARG A 119 -3.36 17.46 0.44
CA ARG A 119 -2.78 18.54 -0.34
C ARG A 119 -1.39 18.94 0.17
N GLU A 120 -1.19 18.91 1.48
CA GLU A 120 0.06 19.20 2.17
C GLU A 120 1.18 18.21 1.85
N GLN A 121 0.83 17.02 1.37
CA GLN A 121 1.79 15.99 0.95
C GLN A 121 2.24 16.20 -0.50
N MET A 122 1.64 17.13 -1.25
CA MET A 122 2.07 17.47 -2.61
C MET A 122 3.29 18.39 -2.61
N CYS A 123 4.39 17.86 -3.12
CA CYS A 123 5.68 18.51 -3.24
C CYS A 123 5.90 19.02 -4.66
N LEU A 124 6.70 20.09 -4.81
CA LEU A 124 7.14 20.55 -6.13
C LEU A 124 8.02 19.51 -6.83
N ARG A 125 8.88 18.84 -6.07
CA ARG A 125 9.76 17.78 -6.53
C ARG A 125 10.14 16.90 -5.35
N VAL A 126 9.96 15.59 -5.49
CA VAL A 126 10.47 14.62 -4.54
C VAL A 126 11.89 14.20 -4.97
N PRO A 127 12.88 14.21 -4.07
CA PRO A 127 14.18 13.58 -4.34
C PRO A 127 14.00 12.08 -4.53
N VAL A 128 14.59 11.53 -5.60
CA VAL A 128 14.49 10.10 -5.94
C VAL A 128 15.85 9.53 -6.30
N ASP A 129 15.99 8.23 -6.08
CA ASP A 129 17.11 7.38 -6.50
C ASP A 129 16.65 6.34 -7.54
N GLU A 130 17.58 5.55 -8.08
CA GLU A 130 17.35 4.55 -9.12
C GLU A 130 16.47 3.37 -8.68
N HIS A 131 16.33 3.17 -7.37
CA HIS A 131 15.51 2.11 -6.78
C HIS A 131 14.08 2.57 -6.44
N ASP A 132 13.79 3.88 -6.52
CA ASP A 132 12.47 4.40 -6.18
C ASP A 132 11.46 4.11 -7.29
N VAL A 133 10.33 3.51 -6.91
CA VAL A 133 9.27 3.16 -7.86
C VAL A 133 8.18 4.22 -7.86
N ARG A 134 7.94 4.81 -9.03
CA ARG A 134 6.86 5.79 -9.24
C ARG A 134 5.49 5.14 -9.17
N VAL A 135 4.54 5.88 -8.61
CA VAL A 135 3.12 5.55 -8.72
C VAL A 135 2.56 6.03 -10.06
N ASP A 136 1.48 5.41 -10.53
CA ASP A 136 0.84 5.76 -11.80
C ASP A 136 -0.06 7.00 -11.64
N GLU A 137 -0.69 7.16 -10.47
CA GLU A 137 -1.59 8.27 -10.17
C GLU A 137 -1.46 8.74 -8.72
N VAL A 138 -1.65 10.05 -8.49
CA VAL A 138 -1.72 10.66 -7.16
C VAL A 138 -3.03 11.42 -7.06
N LEU A 139 -3.92 10.99 -6.17
CA LEU A 139 -5.18 11.64 -5.88
C LEU A 139 -5.05 12.52 -4.63
N HIS A 140 -5.48 13.76 -4.72
CA HIS A 140 -5.59 14.71 -3.61
C HIS A 140 -6.85 15.58 -3.77
N GLU A 141 -7.20 16.37 -2.75
CA GLU A 141 -8.49 17.08 -2.65
C GLU A 141 -8.80 18.07 -3.80
N ASP A 142 -7.75 18.54 -4.51
CA ASP A 142 -7.86 19.46 -5.65
C ASP A 142 -7.80 18.74 -7.02
N SER A 143 -7.66 17.42 -7.05
CA SER A 143 -7.61 16.62 -8.28
C SER A 143 -9.03 16.40 -8.81
N THR A 144 -9.40 17.11 -9.89
CA THR A 144 -10.59 16.81 -10.71
C THR A 144 -10.24 16.83 -12.18
#